data_AF-A0A1B9SLE1-F1
#
_entry.id   AF-A0A1B9SLE1-F1
#
_cell.length_a   1.000
_cell.length_b   1.000
_cell.length_c   1.000
_cell.angle_alpha   90.00
_cell.angle_beta   90.00
_cell.angle_gamma   90.00
#
_symmetry.space_group_name_H-M   'P 1'
#
loop_
_entity.id
_entity.type
_entity.pdbx_description
1 polymer ?
#
loop_
_entity_poly.entity_id
_entity_poly.type
_entity_poly.pdbx_seq_one_letter_code
_entity_poly.pdbx_strand_id
1 'polypeptide(L)'
;MPVPSRKTLDAMTTSEIVLFPVASRAGDIERCAAELEHRHGEEAVRFWKSECRRLADQLESLGFSEAEVREQVMIFQAEVQNDLVRRHEARAIAQSRSGRAVKQ
;
A
#
# COMPACT_ATOMS: atom_id res chain seq x y z
N MET A 1 -7.69 29.88 -18.86
CA MET A 1 -6.83 28.70 -19.10
C MET A 1 -7.50 27.49 -18.46
N PRO A 2 -7.94 26.46 -19.22
CA PRO A 2 -8.54 25.27 -18.63
C PRO A 2 -7.44 24.30 -18.19
N VAL A 3 -7.48 23.88 -16.93
CA VAL A 3 -6.63 22.84 -16.35
C VAL A 3 -7.09 21.46 -16.86
N PRO A 4 -6.20 20.55 -17.28
CA PRO A 4 -6.63 19.23 -17.74
C PRO A 4 -7.03 18.35 -16.55
N SER A 5 -8.34 18.17 -16.44
CA SER A 5 -9.05 16.90 -16.21
C SER A 5 -8.46 15.92 -15.21
N ARG A 6 -8.98 16.03 -13.98
CA ARG A 6 -9.08 14.98 -12.97
C ARG A 6 -9.76 13.75 -13.58
N LYS A 7 -9.03 12.65 -13.80
CA LYS A 7 -9.64 11.36 -14.15
C LYS A 7 -10.18 10.73 -12.87
N THR A 8 -11.47 10.94 -12.63
CA THR A 8 -12.25 10.21 -11.64
C THR A 8 -12.28 8.74 -12.05
N LEU A 9 -11.80 7.84 -11.17
CA LEU A 9 -12.09 6.42 -11.28
C LEU A 9 -13.58 6.23 -11.01
N ASP A 10 -14.35 6.17 -12.09
CA ASP A 10 -15.73 5.70 -12.04
C ASP A 10 -15.70 4.21 -11.76
N ALA A 11 -16.37 3.85 -10.68
CA ALA A 11 -16.57 2.47 -10.31
C ALA A 11 -17.66 1.85 -11.19
N MET A 12 -17.42 0.60 -11.58
CA MET A 12 -18.40 -0.47 -11.87
C MET A 12 -18.81 -0.71 -13.33
N THR A 13 -18.76 -2.00 -13.68
CA THR A 13 -19.51 -2.69 -14.75
C THR A 13 -19.15 -2.41 -16.20
N THR A 14 -17.92 -2.70 -16.59
CA THR A 14 -17.67 -3.34 -17.89
C THR A 14 -16.38 -4.12 -17.79
N SER A 15 -16.37 -5.34 -18.32
CA SER A 15 -15.22 -6.24 -18.35
C SER A 15 -14.12 -5.69 -19.26
N GLU A 16 -13.49 -4.61 -18.86
CA GLU A 16 -12.17 -4.24 -19.32
C GLU A 16 -11.23 -4.70 -18.21
N ILE A 17 -10.73 -5.93 -18.37
CA ILE A 17 -9.66 -6.46 -17.53
C ILE A 17 -8.41 -5.66 -17.90
N VAL A 18 -8.28 -4.47 -17.32
CA VAL A 18 -7.03 -3.73 -17.22
C VAL A 18 -6.20 -4.48 -16.17
N LEU A 19 -5.53 -5.56 -16.58
CA LEU A 19 -4.47 -6.19 -15.80
C LEU A 19 -3.26 -5.24 -15.81
N PHE A 20 -3.37 -4.13 -15.10
CA PHE A 20 -2.35 -3.11 -14.89
C PHE A 20 -2.61 -2.48 -13.51
N PRO A 21 -1.62 -1.84 -12.88
CA PRO A 21 -0.79 -2.26 -11.74
C PRO A 21 -1.51 -2.67 -10.43
N VAL A 22 -2.84 -2.70 -10.35
CA VAL A 22 -3.58 -2.87 -9.08
C VAL A 22 -3.45 -4.28 -8.48
N ALA A 23 -3.49 -5.33 -9.30
CA ALA A 23 -3.28 -6.71 -8.83
C ALA A 23 -1.83 -6.95 -8.35
N SER A 24 -0.84 -6.35 -9.03
CA SER A 24 0.56 -6.38 -8.58
C SER A 24 0.76 -5.55 -7.31
N ARG A 25 0.03 -4.43 -7.17
CA ARG A 25 0.07 -3.58 -5.96
C ARG A 25 -0.47 -4.30 -4.74
N ALA A 26 -1.56 -5.06 -4.85
CA ALA A 26 -2.10 -5.79 -3.71
C ALA A 26 -1.08 -6.80 -3.14
N GLY A 27 -0.40 -7.56 -4.00
CA GLY A 27 0.68 -8.47 -3.59
C GLY A 27 1.92 -7.74 -3.03
N ASP A 28 2.30 -6.61 -3.64
CA ASP A 28 3.41 -5.79 -3.13
C ASP A 28 3.06 -5.16 -1.77
N ILE A 29 1.81 -4.69 -1.57
CA ILE A 29 1.32 -4.15 -0.30
C ILE A 29 1.34 -5.22 0.78
N GLU A 30 0.81 -6.41 0.50
CA GLU A 30 0.76 -7.52 1.46
C GLU A 30 2.17 -7.97 1.88
N ARG A 31 3.09 -8.08 0.91
CA ARG A 31 4.50 -8.42 1.13
C ARG A 31 5.20 -7.35 1.97
N CYS A 32 5.00 -6.07 1.64
CA CYS A 32 5.63 -4.97 2.37
C CYS A 32 5.11 -4.88 3.80
N ALA A 33 3.81 -5.02 4.01
CA ALA A 33 3.22 -5.02 5.34
C ALA A 33 3.71 -6.21 6.17
N ALA A 34 3.85 -7.40 5.59
CA ALA A 34 4.43 -8.56 6.28
C ALA A 34 5.91 -8.35 6.65
N GLU A 35 6.70 -7.79 5.74
CA GLU A 35 8.12 -7.55 5.98
C GLU A 35 8.36 -6.43 7.00
N LEU A 36 7.53 -5.37 6.97
CA LEU A 36 7.54 -4.29 7.96
C LEU A 36 7.01 -4.73 9.33
N GLU A 37 6.18 -5.77 9.38
CA GLU A 37 5.77 -6.38 10.64
C GLU A 37 6.93 -7.16 11.30
N HIS A 38 7.87 -7.68 10.50
CA HIS A 38 9.03 -8.42 10.98
C HIS A 38 10.27 -7.54 11.24
N ARG A 39 10.40 -6.41 10.51
CA ARG A 39 11.51 -5.47 10.64
C ARG A 39 11.14 -4.30 11.53
N HIS A 40 12.07 -3.86 12.37
CA HIS A 40 11.84 -2.75 13.28
C HIS A 40 12.98 -1.73 13.24
N GLY A 41 12.68 -0.50 13.65
CA GLY A 41 13.67 0.58 13.74
C GLY A 41 14.27 0.95 12.38
N GLU A 42 15.58 1.17 12.35
CA GLU A 42 16.29 1.67 11.17
C GLU A 42 16.25 0.70 9.97
N GLU A 43 16.15 -0.61 10.21
CA GLU A 43 16.07 -1.59 9.14
C GLU A 43 14.74 -1.49 8.37
N ALA A 44 13.63 -1.33 9.10
CA ALA A 44 12.31 -1.10 8.51
C ALA A 44 12.29 0.18 7.68
N VAL A 45 12.88 1.26 8.20
CA VAL A 45 12.96 2.55 7.49
C VAL A 45 13.80 2.44 6.21
N ARG A 46 14.94 1.74 6.25
CA ARG A 46 15.79 1.54 5.07
C ARG A 46 15.07 0.71 4.01
N PHE A 47 14.44 -0.40 4.41
CA PHE A 47 13.63 -1.21 3.51
C PHE A 47 12.51 -0.38 2.87
N TRP A 48 11.77 0.38 3.67
CA TRP A 48 10.66 1.20 3.18
C TRP A 48 11.10 2.26 2.16
N LYS A 49 12.22 2.94 2.42
CA LYS A 49 12.81 3.88 1.47
C LYS A 49 13.20 3.20 0.16
N SER A 50 13.80 2.00 0.23
CA SER A 50 14.19 1.25 -0.96
C SER A 50 12.97 0.83 -1.80
N GLU A 51 11.87 0.45 -1.15
CA GLU A 51 10.66 0.04 -1.85
C GLU A 51 9.94 1.22 -2.50
N CYS A 52 9.85 2.36 -1.79
CA CYS A 52 9.33 3.59 -2.39
C CYS A 52 10.17 4.03 -3.59
N ARG A 53 11.51 3.89 -3.52
CA ARG A 53 12.40 4.22 -4.63
C ARG A 53 12.20 3.28 -5.82
N ARG A 54 12.12 1.97 -5.55
CA ARG A 54 11.84 0.93 -6.55
C ARG A 54 10.53 1.21 -7.29
N LEU A 55 9.49 1.65 -6.57
CA LEU A 55 8.21 2.02 -7.17
C LEU A 55 8.31 3.29 -8.02
N ALA A 56 9.04 4.30 -7.54
CA ALA A 56 9.27 5.52 -8.30
C ALA A 56 10.02 5.22 -9.61
N ASP A 57 11.13 4.48 -9.55
CA ASP A 57 11.94 4.12 -10.71
C ASP A 57 11.12 3.31 -11.75
N GLN A 58 10.21 2.43 -11.30
CA GLN A 58 9.29 1.72 -12.19
C GLN A 58 8.31 2.66 -12.88
N LEU A 59 7.69 3.58 -12.16
CA LEU A 59 6.74 4.53 -12.72
C LEU A 59 7.43 5.51 -13.68
N GLU A 60 8.64 5.96 -13.35
CA GLU A 60 9.47 6.76 -14.25
C GLU A 60 9.81 5.98 -15.53
N SER A 61 10.17 4.70 -15.43
CA SER A 61 10.46 3.85 -16.60
C SER A 61 9.25 3.64 -17.52
N LEU A 62 8.04 3.75 -16.97
CA LEU A 62 6.78 3.67 -17.71
C LEU A 62 6.37 5.02 -18.33
N GLY A 63 7.16 6.08 -18.12
CA GLY A 63 6.94 7.40 -18.70
C GLY A 63 5.97 8.29 -17.92
N PHE A 64 5.68 7.98 -16.66
CA PHE A 64 4.88 8.86 -15.80
C PHE A 64 5.67 10.14 -15.46
N SER A 65 4.96 11.25 -15.35
CA SER A 65 5.55 12.51 -14.88
C SER A 65 5.89 12.44 -13.39
N GLU A 66 6.84 13.27 -12.94
CA GLU A 66 7.23 13.33 -11.52
C GLU A 66 6.04 13.57 -10.58
N ALA A 67 5.07 14.38 -11.00
CA ALA A 67 3.85 14.64 -10.23
C ALA A 67 2.98 13.38 -10.08
N GLU A 68 2.81 12.61 -11.16
CA GLU A 68 2.06 11.36 -11.13
C GLU A 68 2.82 10.29 -10.33
N VAL A 69 4.14 10.17 -10.50
CA VAL A 69 4.99 9.27 -9.72
C VAL A 69 4.81 9.55 -8.23
N ARG A 70 4.87 10.83 -7.83
CA ARG A 70 4.69 11.24 -6.44
C ARG A 70 3.30 10.89 -5.92
N GLU A 71 2.25 11.16 -6.68
CA GLU A 71 0.88 10.80 -6.30
C GLU A 71 0.73 9.29 -6.10
N GLN A 72 1.25 8.50 -7.04
CA GLN A 72 1.19 7.05 -6.97
C GLN A 72 1.98 6.48 -5.79
N VAL A 73 3.15 7.04 -5.48
CA VAL A 73 3.92 6.68 -4.28
C VAL A 73 3.15 7.03 -3.01
N MET A 74 2.51 8.20 -2.93
CA MET A 74 1.68 8.58 -1.77
C MET A 74 0.50 7.63 -1.56
N ILE A 75 -0.18 7.24 -2.64
CA ILE A 75 -1.26 6.24 -2.57
C ILE A 75 -0.73 4.90 -2.06
N PHE A 76 0.38 4.42 -2.61
CA PHE A 76 1.01 3.17 -2.16
C PHE A 76 1.37 3.21 -0.67
N GLN A 77 1.95 4.31 -0.21
CA GLN A 77 2.28 4.48 1.21
C GLN A 77 1.03 4.44 2.10
N ALA A 78 -0.05 5.09 1.69
CA ALA A 78 -1.31 5.11 2.45
C ALA A 78 -1.93 3.70 2.55
N GLU A 79 -1.92 2.94 1.46
CA GLU A 79 -2.46 1.56 1.45
C GLU A 79 -1.65 0.62 2.34
N VAL A 80 -0.31 0.66 2.26
CA VAL A 80 0.55 -0.16 3.14
C VAL A 80 0.34 0.22 4.60
N GLN A 81 0.23 1.51 4.90
CA GLN A 81 0.00 1.97 6.27
C GLN A 81 -1.37 1.50 6.79
N ASN A 82 -2.41 1.56 5.98
CA ASN A 82 -3.75 1.07 6.32
C ASN A 82 -3.74 -0.45 6.59
N ASP A 83 -3.04 -1.23 5.75
CA ASP A 83 -2.91 -2.68 5.96
C ASP A 83 -2.17 -3.02 7.26
N LEU A 84 -1.07 -2.31 7.55
CA LEU A 84 -0.34 -2.43 8.82
C LEU A 84 -1.21 -2.12 10.03
N VAL A 85 -1.99 -1.03 9.98
CA VAL A 85 -2.91 -0.65 11.06
C VAL A 85 -3.98 -1.74 11.24
N ARG A 86 -4.59 -2.22 10.17
CA ARG A 86 -5.60 -3.30 10.21
C ARG A 86 -5.05 -4.56 10.84
N ARG A 87 -3.83 -4.98 10.48
CA ARG A 87 -3.16 -6.16 11.08
C ARG A 87 -2.91 -5.97 12.56
N HIS A 88 -2.40 -4.80 12.94
CA HIS A 88 -2.14 -4.47 14.34
C HIS A 88 -3.44 -4.46 15.17
N GLU A 89 -4.50 -3.85 14.66
CA GLU A 89 -5.83 -3.83 15.29
C GLU A 89 -6.41 -5.24 15.42
N ALA A 90 -6.36 -6.05 14.36
CA ALA A 90 -6.83 -7.44 14.38
C ALA A 90 -6.09 -8.26 15.45
N ARG A 91 -4.77 -8.07 15.58
CA ARG A 91 -3.95 -8.73 16.60
C ARG A 91 -4.32 -8.26 18.01
N ALA A 92 -4.51 -6.96 18.22
CA ALA A 92 -4.94 -6.41 19.51
C ALA A 92 -6.32 -6.96 19.93
N ILE A 93 -7.26 -7.05 18.98
CA ILE A 93 -8.58 -7.66 19.22
C ILE A 93 -8.45 -9.14 19.59
N ALA A 94 -7.64 -9.91 18.86
CA ALA A 94 -7.41 -11.33 19.14
C ALA A 94 -6.79 -11.55 20.54
N GLN A 95 -5.80 -10.73 20.93
CA GLN A 95 -5.20 -10.78 22.26
C GLN A 95 -6.20 -10.46 23.37
N SER A 96 -7.07 -9.46 23.17
CA SER A 96 -8.11 -9.11 24.14
C SER A 96 -9.16 -10.23 24.32
N ARG A 97 -9.51 -10.94 23.24
CA ARG A 97 -10.41 -12.11 23.28
C ARG A 97 -9.78 -13.31 23.99
N SER A 98 -8.50 -13.58 23.72
CA SER A 98 -7.75 -14.67 24.37
C SER A 98 -7.57 -14.42 25.87
N GLY A 99 -7.25 -13.17 26.28
CA GLY A 99 -7.14 -12.80 27.69
C GLY A 99 -8.45 -12.93 28.48
N ARG A 100 -9.60 -12.89 27.81
CA ARG A 100 -10.93 -13.08 28.42
C ARG A 100 -11.31 -14.55 28.61
N ALA A 101 -10.72 -15.46 27.83
CA ALA A 101 -10.99 -16.90 27.89
C ALA A 101 -10.19 -17.64 28.98
N VAL A 102 -9.09 -17.05 29.48
CA VAL A 102 -8.22 -17.67 30.49
C VAL A 102 -8.70 -17.43 31.94
N LYS A 103 -9.74 -16.62 32.14
CA LYS A 103 -10.25 -16.24 33.48
C LYS A 103 -11.56 -16.92 33.92
N GLN A 104 -12.00 -17.99 33.26
CA GLN A 104 -13.20 -18.74 33.67
C GLN A 104 -12.85 -20.08 34.31
#